data_AF-A0A257LNZ8-F1
#
_entry.id   AF-A0A257LNZ8-F1
#
_cell.length_a   1.000
_cell.length_b   1.000
_cell.length_c   1.000
_cell.angle_alpha   90.00
_cell.angle_beta   90.00
_cell.angle_gamma   90.00
#
_symmetry.space_group_name_H-M   'P 1'
#
loop_
_entity.id
_entity.type
_entity.pdbx_description
1 polymer ?
#
loop_
_entity_poly.entity_id
_entity_poly.type
_entity_poly.pdbx_seq_one_letter_code
_entity_poly.pdbx_strand_id
1 'polypeptide(L)'
;MGHEFYTFRVRHFTTCGDLTPKSVHQLGLEQVERFEQEIAAVAAQTGFEGNVSGYRRHLRDDPYFYALTADELLVRVQALAKGIDGKIPAIIGHLQRATYTVQSILAAATEKLPLAYAQLNRPTAPRPARSESADCPSGYRTTGT
;
A
#
# COMPACT_ATOMS: atom_id res chain seq x y z
N MET A 1 -21.45 4.83 23.33
CA MET A 1 -21.33 3.59 22.51
C MET A 1 -20.72 3.83 21.13
N GLY A 2 -21.36 4.55 20.19
CA GLY A 2 -20.81 4.72 18.82
C GLY A 2 -19.51 5.54 18.72
N HIS A 3 -19.45 6.69 19.39
CA HIS A 3 -18.28 7.59 19.37
C HIS A 3 -17.04 6.97 20.02
N GLU A 4 -17.20 6.31 21.17
CA GLU A 4 -16.12 5.62 21.88
C GLU A 4 -15.61 4.41 21.09
N PHE A 5 -16.53 3.63 20.49
CA PHE A 5 -16.16 2.52 19.61
C PHE A 5 -15.39 3.00 18.38
N TYR A 6 -15.81 4.11 17.77
CA TYR A 6 -15.10 4.70 16.64
C TYR A 6 -13.71 5.20 17.05
N THR A 7 -13.59 5.87 18.21
CA THR A 7 -12.30 6.33 18.75
C THR A 7 -11.36 5.16 19.02
N PHE A 8 -11.86 4.07 19.60
CA PHE A 8 -11.09 2.83 19.78
C PHE A 8 -10.60 2.27 18.44
N ARG A 9 -11.45 2.22 17.42
CA ARG A 9 -11.07 1.75 16.07
C ARG A 9 -9.98 2.62 15.45
N VAL A 10 -10.10 3.95 15.54
CA VAL A 10 -9.08 4.86 15.02
C VAL A 10 -7.72 4.55 15.65
N ARG A 11 -7.66 4.39 16.98
CA ARG A 11 -6.41 4.03 17.67
C ARG A 11 -5.89 2.65 17.27
N HIS A 12 -6.78 1.66 17.18
CA HIS A 12 -6.41 0.29 16.83
C HIS A 12 -5.76 0.18 15.45
N PHE A 13 -6.26 0.92 14.45
CA PHE A 13 -5.75 0.83 13.07
C PHE A 13 -4.62 1.80 12.75
N THR A 14 -4.43 2.89 13.51
CA THR A 14 -3.42 3.91 13.18
C THR A 14 -2.12 3.78 13.98
N THR A 15 -2.09 2.96 15.04
CA THR A 15 -0.94 2.81 15.96
C THR A 15 -0.40 4.12 16.57
N CYS A 16 -1.05 5.25 16.31
CA CYS A 16 -0.66 6.58 16.80
C CYS A 16 -1.55 6.91 18.00
N GLY A 17 -0.96 6.91 19.20
CA GLY A 17 -1.70 7.02 20.47
C GLY A 17 -2.51 8.32 20.62
N ASP A 18 -2.02 9.41 20.05
CA ASP A 18 -2.54 10.77 20.29
C ASP A 18 -3.55 11.26 19.22
N LEU A 19 -3.81 10.45 18.19
CA LEU A 19 -4.74 10.84 17.14
C LEU A 19 -6.19 10.73 17.61
N THR A 20 -6.91 11.85 17.51
CA THR A 20 -8.35 11.91 17.69
C THR A 20 -9.06 11.73 16.35
N PRO A 21 -10.30 11.22 16.31
CA PRO A 21 -11.06 11.14 15.06
C PRO A 21 -11.18 12.50 14.34
N LYS A 22 -11.34 13.59 15.11
CA LYS A 22 -11.40 14.95 14.57
C LYS A 22 -10.08 15.40 13.94
N SER A 23 -8.94 15.11 14.58
CA SER A 23 -7.64 15.47 14.02
C SER A 23 -7.32 14.68 12.74
N VAL A 24 -7.70 13.40 12.68
CA VAL A 24 -7.58 12.58 11.45
C VAL A 24 -8.43 13.15 10.31
N HIS A 25 -9.66 13.56 10.61
CA HIS A 25 -10.52 14.18 9.61
C HIS A 25 -9.94 15.49 9.08
N GLN A 26 -9.47 16.36 9.98
CA GLN A 26 -8.87 17.64 9.61
C GLN A 26 -7.61 17.46 8.76
N LEU A 27 -6.72 16.54 9.18
CA LEU A 27 -5.54 16.17 8.40
C LEU A 27 -5.94 15.67 7.01
N GLY A 28 -6.99 14.85 6.92
CA GLY A 28 -7.52 14.36 5.65
C GLY A 28 -7.94 15.49 4.71
N LEU A 29 -8.65 16.50 5.22
CA LEU A 29 -9.05 17.67 4.43
C LEU A 29 -7.84 18.46 3.92
N GLU A 30 -6.84 18.69 4.78
CA GLU A 30 -5.60 19.36 4.41
C GLU A 30 -4.82 18.59 3.35
N GLN A 31 -4.76 17.25 3.45
CA GLN A 31 -4.10 16.42 2.43
C GLN A 31 -4.87 16.45 1.11
N VAL A 32 -6.20 16.43 1.12
CA VAL A 32 -7.03 16.52 -0.10
C VAL A 32 -6.78 17.85 -0.80
N GLU A 33 -6.79 18.96 -0.07
CA GLU A 33 -6.51 20.28 -0.63
C GLU A 33 -5.10 20.34 -1.22
N ARG A 34 -4.09 19.83 -0.49
CA ARG A 34 -2.71 19.78 -1.00
C ARG A 34 -2.61 18.96 -2.29
N PHE A 35 -3.22 17.78 -2.34
CA PHE A 35 -3.18 16.93 -3.54
C PHE A 35 -3.93 17.55 -4.72
N GLU A 36 -5.04 18.26 -4.50
CA GLU A 36 -5.72 19.00 -5.57
C GLU A 36 -4.82 20.09 -6.17
N GLN A 37 -4.05 20.80 -5.34
CA GLN A 37 -3.08 21.80 -5.80
C GLN A 37 -1.91 21.17 -6.55
N GLU A 38 -1.36 20.06 -6.04
CA GLU A 38 -0.27 19.33 -6.72
C GLU A 38 -0.72 18.79 -8.09
N ILE A 39 -1.95 18.23 -8.17
CA ILE A 39 -2.53 17.77 -9.43
C ILE A 39 -2.73 18.96 -10.38
N ALA A 40 -3.21 20.11 -9.90
CA ALA A 40 -3.36 21.30 -10.74
C ALA A 40 -2.03 21.79 -11.32
N ALA A 41 -0.95 21.76 -10.53
CA ALA A 41 0.38 22.12 -10.99
C ALA A 41 0.92 21.16 -12.07
N VAL A 42 0.66 19.86 -11.93
CA VAL A 42 1.03 18.85 -12.96
C VAL A 42 0.16 19.00 -14.21
N ALA A 43 -1.14 19.25 -14.04
CA ALA A 43 -2.06 19.49 -15.16
C ALA A 43 -1.64 20.73 -15.98
N ALA A 44 -1.23 21.81 -15.32
CA ALA A 44 -0.71 23.00 -15.99
C ALA A 44 0.54 22.70 -16.84
N GLN A 45 1.48 21.89 -16.32
CA GLN A 45 2.69 21.49 -17.05
C GLN A 45 2.40 20.65 -18.32
N THR A 46 1.26 19.98 -18.35
CA THR A 46 0.82 19.15 -19.49
C THR A 46 -0.13 19.88 -20.44
N GLY A 47 -0.37 21.18 -20.23
CA GLY A 47 -1.21 22.01 -21.09
C GLY A 47 -2.68 22.14 -20.65
N PHE A 48 -3.04 21.65 -19.46
CA PHE A 48 -4.39 21.75 -18.88
C PHE A 48 -4.46 22.81 -17.78
N GLU A 49 -4.00 24.04 -18.07
CA GLU A 49 -4.00 25.15 -17.11
C GLU A 49 -5.43 25.51 -16.66
N GLY A 50 -5.67 25.52 -15.34
CA GLY A 50 -6.99 25.79 -14.77
C GLY A 50 -8.07 24.74 -15.06
N ASN A 51 -7.75 23.63 -15.76
CA ASN A 51 -8.71 22.61 -16.17
C ASN A 51 -8.34 21.19 -15.70
N VAL A 52 -8.31 21.00 -14.37
CA VAL A 52 -8.03 19.70 -13.74
C VAL A 52 -9.06 18.63 -14.13
N SER A 53 -10.33 19.00 -14.30
CA SER A 53 -11.39 18.07 -14.72
C SER A 53 -11.13 17.54 -16.14
N GLY A 54 -10.71 18.41 -17.06
CA GLY A 54 -10.28 18.04 -18.42
C GLY A 54 -9.07 17.12 -18.41
N TYR A 55 -8.07 17.40 -17.57
CA TYR A 55 -6.91 16.53 -17.39
C TYR A 55 -7.31 15.13 -16.90
N ARG A 56 -8.18 15.04 -15.89
CA ARG A 56 -8.71 13.75 -15.39
C ARG A 56 -9.51 13.00 -16.44
N ARG A 57 -10.25 13.71 -17.31
CA ARG A 57 -10.99 13.10 -18.43
C ARG A 57 -10.02 12.55 -19.47
N HIS A 58 -9.00 13.31 -19.84
CA HIS A 58 -7.97 12.88 -20.78
C HIS A 58 -7.29 11.58 -20.31
N LEU A 59 -6.87 11.50 -19.04
CA LEU A 59 -6.26 10.29 -18.48
C LEU A 59 -7.19 9.05 -18.49
N ARG A 60 -8.50 9.26 -18.45
CA ARG A 60 -9.50 8.17 -18.46
C ARG A 60 -9.88 7.73 -19.87
N ASP A 61 -9.96 8.68 -20.80
CA ASP A 61 -10.59 8.43 -22.09
C ASP A 61 -9.56 8.13 -23.19
N ASP A 62 -8.31 8.55 -23.02
CA ASP A 62 -7.28 8.34 -24.04
C ASP A 62 -6.84 6.86 -24.08
N PRO A 63 -7.02 6.16 -25.22
CA PRO A 63 -6.65 4.75 -25.37
C PRO A 63 -5.14 4.51 -25.21
N TYR A 64 -4.29 5.52 -25.33
CA TYR A 64 -2.84 5.41 -25.13
C TYR A 64 -2.47 4.86 -23.73
N PHE A 65 -3.28 5.18 -22.71
CA PHE A 65 -3.05 4.74 -21.33
C PHE A 65 -3.50 3.31 -21.06
N TYR A 66 -4.22 2.69 -21.99
CA TYR A 66 -4.78 1.35 -21.82
C TYR A 66 -4.03 0.33 -22.71
N ALA A 67 -3.77 -0.85 -22.14
CA ALA A 67 -3.31 -1.98 -22.93
C ALA A 67 -4.51 -2.65 -23.62
N LEU A 68 -4.33 -3.08 -24.86
CA LEU A 68 -5.42 -3.69 -25.65
C LEU A 68 -5.60 -5.17 -25.33
N THR A 69 -4.56 -5.82 -24.79
CA THR A 69 -4.59 -7.24 -24.44
C THR A 69 -4.04 -7.48 -23.03
N ALA A 70 -4.48 -8.58 -22.41
CA ALA A 70 -3.99 -8.99 -21.09
C ALA A 70 -2.47 -9.26 -21.09
N ASP A 71 -1.96 -9.86 -22.17
CA ASP A 71 -0.53 -10.15 -22.31
C ASP A 71 0.29 -8.86 -22.44
N GLU A 72 -0.19 -7.88 -23.20
CA GLU A 72 0.44 -6.57 -23.30
C GLU A 72 0.49 -5.88 -21.93
N LEU A 73 -0.63 -5.89 -21.18
CA LEU A 73 -0.67 -5.32 -19.84
C LEU A 73 0.35 -5.99 -18.92
N LEU A 74 0.40 -7.33 -18.92
CA LEU A 74 1.32 -8.10 -18.09
C LEU A 74 2.78 -7.77 -18.43
N VAL A 75 3.14 -7.72 -19.72
CA VAL A 75 4.49 -7.36 -20.16
C VAL A 75 4.85 -5.93 -19.74
N ARG A 76 3.94 -4.96 -19.92
CA ARG A 76 4.17 -3.57 -19.50
C ARG A 76 4.41 -3.47 -17.99
N VAL A 77 3.59 -4.14 -17.17
CA VAL A 77 3.74 -4.13 -15.71
C VAL A 77 5.03 -4.84 -15.28
N GLN A 78 5.38 -5.97 -15.89
CA GLN A 78 6.64 -6.68 -15.60
C GLN A 78 7.87 -5.85 -15.94
N ALA A 79 7.86 -5.15 -17.08
CA ALA A 79 8.94 -4.26 -17.48
C ALA A 79 9.09 -3.09 -16.50
N LEU A 80 7.97 -2.46 -16.09
CA LEU A 80 7.97 -1.39 -15.09
C LEU A 80 8.52 -1.87 -13.74
N ALA A 81 8.08 -3.05 -13.27
CA ALA A 81 8.56 -3.65 -12.04
C ALA A 81 10.09 -3.84 -12.06
N LYS A 82 10.66 -4.31 -13.18
CA LYS A 82 12.12 -4.46 -13.34
C LYS A 82 12.85 -3.13 -13.39
N GLY A 83 12.27 -2.11 -14.01
CA GLY A 83 12.81 -0.75 -14.00
C GLY A 83 12.87 -0.16 -12.59
N ILE A 84 11.86 -0.43 -11.77
CA ILE A 84 11.82 -0.04 -10.36
C ILE A 84 12.87 -0.82 -9.57
N ASP A 85 12.95 -2.16 -9.73
CA ASP A 85 13.93 -3.02 -9.06
C ASP A 85 15.38 -2.51 -9.23
N GLY A 86 15.72 -1.93 -10.37
CA GLY A 86 17.03 -1.32 -10.61
C GLY A 86 17.32 -0.06 -9.78
N LYS A 87 16.28 0.68 -9.37
CA LYS A 87 16.40 1.92 -8.60
C LYS A 87 16.32 1.71 -7.09
N ILE A 88 15.61 0.68 -6.62
CA ILE A 88 15.41 0.42 -5.18
C ILE A 88 16.73 0.31 -4.38
N PRO A 89 17.79 -0.38 -4.85
CA PRO A 89 19.04 -0.49 -4.08
C PRO A 89 19.64 0.86 -3.68
N ALA A 90 19.48 1.89 -4.51
CA ALA A 90 19.99 3.23 -4.25
C ALA A 90 19.22 3.97 -3.14
N ILE A 91 17.98 3.55 -2.83
CA ILE A 91 17.09 4.24 -1.87
C ILE A 91 17.07 3.50 -0.53
N ILE A 92 16.88 2.17 -0.55
CA ILE A 92 16.60 1.37 0.65
C ILE A 92 17.89 0.79 1.27
N GLY A 93 18.97 0.70 0.51
CA GLY A 93 20.26 0.17 0.94
C GLY A 93 20.23 -1.36 1.18
N HIS A 94 19.52 -1.80 2.22
CA HIS A 94 19.44 -3.21 2.59
C HIS A 94 18.18 -3.89 2.03
N LEU A 95 18.33 -4.67 0.98
CA LEU A 95 17.22 -5.40 0.35
C LEU A 95 16.94 -6.74 1.02
N GLN A 96 15.66 -7.07 1.12
CA GLN A 96 15.23 -8.40 1.54
C GLN A 96 15.54 -9.42 0.45
N ARG A 97 15.96 -10.64 0.82
CA ARG A 97 16.24 -11.72 -0.14
C ARG A 97 14.98 -12.31 -0.77
N ALA A 98 13.81 -12.04 -0.21
CA ALA A 98 12.53 -12.45 -0.78
C ALA A 98 12.25 -11.62 -2.03
N THR A 99 12.44 -12.22 -3.21
CA THR A 99 12.07 -11.63 -4.50
C THR A 99 10.56 -11.68 -4.71
N TYR A 100 10.03 -10.99 -5.71
CA TYR A 100 8.61 -11.11 -6.07
C TYR A 100 8.47 -11.38 -7.57
N THR A 101 7.32 -11.92 -7.96
CA THR A 101 6.94 -12.11 -9.36
C THR A 101 5.61 -11.42 -9.62
N VAL A 102 5.44 -10.93 -10.85
CA VAL A 102 4.17 -10.36 -11.32
C VAL A 102 3.49 -11.41 -12.18
N GLN A 103 2.26 -11.78 -11.80
CA GLN A 103 1.43 -12.76 -12.49
C GLN A 103 0.04 -12.19 -12.73
N SER A 104 -0.62 -12.64 -13.80
CA SER A 104 -2.02 -12.32 -14.04
C SER A 104 -2.91 -13.05 -13.04
N ILE A 105 -4.00 -12.38 -12.66
CA ILE A 105 -5.05 -13.00 -11.86
C ILE A 105 -5.80 -13.98 -12.77
N LEU A 106 -6.08 -15.19 -12.27
CA LEU A 106 -6.87 -16.16 -13.00
C LEU A 106 -8.28 -15.59 -13.29
N ALA A 107 -8.74 -15.70 -14.54
CA ALA A 107 -10.03 -15.15 -14.97
C ALA A 107 -11.21 -15.57 -14.07
N ALA A 108 -11.21 -16.81 -13.56
CA ALA A 108 -12.25 -17.32 -12.66
C ALA A 108 -12.26 -16.67 -11.26
N ALA A 109 -11.16 -16.03 -10.85
CA ALA A 109 -11.00 -15.40 -9.55
C ALA A 109 -11.17 -13.86 -9.61
N THR A 110 -11.15 -13.26 -10.81
CA THR A 110 -11.17 -11.81 -11.02
C THR A 110 -12.40 -11.12 -10.43
N GLU A 111 -13.58 -11.76 -10.46
CA GLU A 111 -14.81 -11.16 -9.91
C GLU A 111 -14.72 -10.92 -8.39
N LYS A 112 -13.99 -11.77 -7.67
CA LYS A 112 -13.91 -11.74 -6.21
C LYS A 112 -12.71 -10.96 -5.68
N LEU A 113 -11.77 -10.63 -6.55
CA LEU A 113 -10.49 -10.07 -6.18
C LEU A 113 -10.40 -8.60 -6.60
N PRO A 114 -9.64 -7.78 -5.85
CA PRO A 114 -9.35 -6.42 -6.28
C PRO A 114 -8.51 -6.43 -7.56
N LEU A 115 -8.47 -5.28 -8.25
CA LEU A 115 -7.73 -5.09 -9.50
C LEU A 115 -6.28 -5.60 -9.44
N ALA A 116 -5.61 -5.41 -8.31
CA ALA A 116 -4.31 -5.97 -8.01
C ALA A 116 -4.19 -6.25 -6.51
N TYR A 117 -3.43 -7.29 -6.14
CA TYR A 117 -3.10 -7.59 -4.75
C TYR A 117 -1.74 -8.28 -4.66
N ALA A 118 -1.06 -8.08 -3.52
CA ALA A 118 0.22 -8.73 -3.25
C ALA A 118 -0.01 -10.02 -2.45
N GLN A 119 0.60 -11.11 -2.91
CA GLN A 119 0.68 -12.35 -2.15
C GLN A 119 2.08 -12.48 -1.57
N LEU A 120 2.15 -12.86 -0.30
CA LEU A 120 3.44 -13.19 0.32
C LEU A 120 4.01 -14.42 -0.39
N ASN A 121 5.31 -14.38 -0.67
CA ASN A 121 6.01 -15.57 -1.11
C ASN A 121 5.80 -16.68 -0.11
N ARG A 122 5.50 -17.87 -0.63
CA ARG A 122 5.51 -19.08 0.19
C ARG A 122 6.90 -19.20 0.83
N PRO A 123 7.01 -19.27 2.17
CA PRO A 123 8.30 -19.42 2.81
C PRO A 123 8.93 -20.74 2.34
N THR A 124 10.19 -20.67 1.90
CA THR A 124 10.95 -21.81 1.37
C THR A 124 11.45 -22.75 2.46
N ALA A 125 11.43 -22.31 3.72
CA ALA A 125 11.68 -23.15 4.88
C ALA A 125 10.37 -23.35 5.67
N PRO A 126 10.06 -24.57 6.15
CA PRO A 126 9.11 -24.68 7.26
C PRO A 126 9.64 -23.78 8.37
N ARG A 127 8.76 -22.96 8.96
CA ARG A 127 9.08 -22.27 10.21
C ARG A 127 9.62 -23.36 11.14
N PRO A 128 10.87 -23.28 11.67
CA PRO A 128 11.28 -24.24 12.66
C PRO A 128 10.19 -24.23 13.71
N ALA A 129 9.67 -25.41 14.05
CA ALA A 129 8.73 -25.52 15.14
C ALA A 129 9.35 -24.74 16.28
N ARG A 130 8.71 -23.65 16.72
CA ARG A 130 8.91 -23.26 18.12
C ARG A 130 8.42 -24.49 18.84
N SER A 131 9.36 -25.33 19.29
CA SER A 131 9.14 -26.05 20.52
C SER A 131 8.79 -24.95 21.50
N GLU A 132 7.51 -24.79 21.76
CA GLU A 132 7.03 -24.15 22.96
C GLU A 132 7.47 -25.09 24.09
N SER A 133 8.77 -25.08 24.38
CA SER A 133 9.27 -25.53 25.66
C SER A 133 8.67 -24.54 26.64
N ALA A 134 7.73 -25.03 27.44
CA ALA A 134 7.17 -24.34 28.57
C ALA A 134 8.23 -24.11 29.67
N ASP A 135 9.34 -23.48 29.29
CA ASP A 135 10.31 -22.87 30.18
C ASP A 135 10.21 -21.36 29.97
N CYS A 136 9.13 -20.82 30.53
CA CYS A 136 9.04 -19.41 30.83
C CYS A 136 10.04 -19.15 31.95
N PRO A 137 11.13 -18.37 31.76
CA PRO A 137 11.98 -18.02 32.87
C PRO A 137 11.19 -17.05 33.76
N SER A 138 10.56 -17.61 34.78
CA SER A 138 9.93 -16.88 35.89
C SER A 138 11.01 -16.05 36.58
N GLY A 139 11.11 -14.79 36.16
CA GLY A 139 12.12 -13.83 36.58
C GLY A 139 11.51 -12.62 37.27
N TYR A 140 10.56 -12.82 38.19
CA TYR A 140 10.24 -11.81 39.19
C TYR A 140 10.30 -12.44 40.58
N ARG A 141 11.34 -12.08 41.32
CA ARG A 141 11.60 -12.46 42.71
C ARG A 141 10.85 -11.46 43.59
N THR A 142 9.73 -11.87 44.20
CA THR A 142 9.14 -11.11 45.31
C THR A 142 9.95 -11.38 46.57
N THR A 143 10.72 -10.41 47.04
CA THR A 143 11.31 -10.39 48.38
C THR A 143 10.22 -10.09 49.40
N GLY A 144 9.93 -11.06 50.28
CA GLY A 144 9.24 -10.83 51.54
C GLY A 144 10.24 -10.79 52.69
N THR A 145 10.06 -9.86 53.61
CA THR A 145 10.42 -9.99 55.03
C THR A 145 9.16 -9.62 55.80
#